data_AF-W0SIK1-F1
#
_entry.id   AF-W0SIK1-F1
#
_cell.length_a   1.000
_cell.length_b   1.000
_cell.length_c   1.000
_cell.angle_alpha   90.00
_cell.angle_beta   90.00
_cell.angle_gamma   90.00
#
_symmetry.space_group_name_H-M   'P 1'
#
loop_
_entity.id
_entity.type
_entity.pdbx_description
1 polymer ?
#
loop_
_entity_poly.entity_id
_entity_poly.type
_entity_poly.pdbx_seq_one_letter_code
_entity_poly.pdbx_strand_id
1 'polypeptide(L)'
;MRFLLTRLLLGLGLAVSLTALAGDVRILVQSSPLAGFQYHAGETLWQEMHEGDRLLLVREADNPHDANAVRVEWRGRKLGYLPRAENRGVAAAMDGGEPVDARIAKLRQHRNPWQRVLIEVFVVL
;
A
#
# COMPACT_ATOMS: atom_id res chain seq x y z
N MET A 1 41.78 60.77 27.91
CA MET A 1 40.90 59.60 28.14
C MET A 1 39.83 59.66 27.06
N ARG A 2 39.91 58.77 26.06
CA ARG A 2 39.35 58.96 24.70
C ARG A 2 37.94 58.36 24.56
N PHE A 3 37.06 59.11 23.90
CA PHE A 3 35.66 58.86 23.60
C PHE A 3 35.39 57.68 22.62
N LEU A 4 34.15 57.14 22.72
CA LEU A 4 33.27 56.54 21.68
C LEU A 4 33.70 55.23 20.96
N LEU A 5 32.81 54.22 20.95
CA LEU A 5 32.33 53.53 19.72
C LEU A 5 31.20 52.51 19.98
N THR A 6 30.12 52.75 19.26
CA THR A 6 28.87 52.01 19.00
C THR A 6 29.07 50.64 18.32
N ARG A 7 28.14 49.67 18.51
CA ARG A 7 27.51 48.73 17.51
C ARG A 7 27.02 47.44 18.21
N LEU A 8 25.70 47.16 18.26
CA LEU A 8 24.80 46.57 17.24
C LEU A 8 25.05 45.06 16.99
N LEU A 9 23.94 44.33 16.87
CA LEU A 9 23.70 43.05 16.16
C LEU A 9 23.33 41.89 17.11
N LEU A 10 22.38 41.02 16.82
CA LEU A 10 21.26 40.94 15.86
C LEU A 10 20.50 39.67 16.29
N GLY A 11 19.19 39.63 16.05
CA GLY A 11 18.30 38.57 16.54
C GLY A 11 18.72 37.15 16.15
N LEU A 12 18.62 36.24 17.11
CA LEU A 12 18.65 34.81 16.84
C LEU A 12 17.24 34.42 16.37
N GLY A 13 17.01 34.55 15.06
CA GLY A 13 15.80 34.06 14.41
C GLY A 13 15.68 32.55 14.65
N LEU A 14 14.68 32.17 15.44
CA LEU A 14 14.26 30.78 15.60
C LEU A 14 13.59 30.37 14.27
N ALA A 15 14.38 29.90 13.32
CA ALA A 15 13.86 29.27 12.11
C ALA A 15 13.25 27.92 12.51
N VAL A 16 12.00 27.94 12.96
CA VAL A 16 11.18 26.73 13.11
C VAL A 16 10.90 26.24 11.70
N SER A 17 11.64 25.23 11.25
CA SER A 17 11.33 24.50 10.03
C SER A 17 9.98 23.81 10.19
N LEU A 18 8.92 24.44 9.69
CA LEU A 18 7.63 23.81 9.43
C LEU A 18 7.77 22.95 8.18
N THR A 19 8.39 21.78 8.29
CA THR A 19 8.15 20.71 7.32
C THR A 19 6.70 20.26 7.50
N ALA A 20 5.80 20.80 6.68
CA ALA A 20 4.46 20.26 6.54
C ALA A 20 4.59 18.79 6.13
N LEU A 21 4.08 17.88 6.97
CA LEU A 21 3.89 16.49 6.60
C LEU A 21 2.75 16.45 5.57
N ALA A 22 3.07 16.70 4.31
CA ALA A 22 2.17 16.41 3.21
C ALA A 22 1.95 14.88 3.21
N GLY A 23 0.77 14.44 3.63
CA GLY A 23 0.36 13.05 3.47
C GLY A 23 -0.03 12.82 2.02
N ASP A 24 0.49 11.76 1.40
CA ASP A 24 0.10 11.39 0.03
C ASP A 24 -1.42 11.17 -0.03
N VAL A 25 -2.08 11.72 -1.06
CA VAL A 25 -3.50 11.48 -1.28
C VAL A 25 -3.66 10.08 -1.85
N ARG A 26 -4.52 9.27 -1.21
CA ARG A 26 -4.77 7.87 -1.63
C ARG A 26 -6.22 7.71 -2.00
N ILE A 27 -6.48 7.22 -3.21
CA ILE A 27 -7.83 6.93 -3.70
C ILE A 27 -8.05 5.42 -3.61
N LEU A 28 -9.07 4.99 -2.87
CA LEU A 28 -9.49 3.60 -2.83
C LEU A 28 -10.10 3.23 -4.19
N VAL A 29 -9.47 2.31 -4.91
CA VAL A 29 -9.91 1.87 -6.24
C VAL A 29 -10.59 0.50 -6.25
N GLN A 30 -10.28 -0.35 -5.25
CA GLN A 30 -10.85 -1.68 -5.15
C GLN A 30 -10.92 -2.13 -3.69
N SER A 31 -12.04 -2.74 -3.30
CA SER A 31 -12.18 -3.49 -2.04
C SER A 31 -12.79 -4.84 -2.37
N SER A 32 -11.99 -5.91 -2.28
CA SER A 32 -12.39 -7.22 -2.78
C SER A 32 -11.85 -8.35 -1.92
N PRO A 33 -12.45 -9.55 -1.97
CA PRO A 33 -11.84 -10.73 -1.40
C PRO A 33 -10.53 -11.07 -2.11
N LEU A 34 -9.61 -11.72 -1.41
CA LEU A 34 -8.37 -12.22 -2.00
C LEU A 34 -8.62 -13.56 -2.71
N ALA A 35 -8.35 -13.63 -4.01
CA ALA A 35 -8.53 -14.86 -4.77
C ALA A 35 -7.38 -15.85 -4.50
N GLY A 36 -7.72 -17.13 -4.34
CA GLY A 36 -6.75 -18.21 -4.22
C GLY A 36 -6.02 -18.31 -2.87
N PHE A 37 -6.44 -17.57 -1.83
CA PHE A 37 -5.80 -17.55 -0.52
C PHE A 37 -5.57 -18.94 0.11
N GLN A 38 -6.55 -19.83 -0.04
CA GLN A 38 -6.51 -21.21 0.45
C GLN A 38 -5.48 -22.12 -0.22
N TYR A 39 -5.00 -21.77 -1.42
CA TYR A 39 -4.08 -22.62 -2.21
C TYR A 39 -2.61 -22.27 -1.99
N HIS A 40 -2.33 -21.29 -1.13
CA HIS A 40 -1.00 -20.77 -0.89
C HIS A 40 -0.69 -20.70 0.61
N ALA A 41 0.45 -20.11 0.97
CA ALA A 41 0.95 -20.06 2.34
C ALA A 41 0.05 -19.29 3.33
N GLY A 42 -1.11 -18.79 2.89
CA GLY A 42 -2.03 -17.97 3.68
C GLY A 42 -2.52 -18.63 4.97
N GLU A 43 -2.81 -19.94 4.96
CA GLU A 43 -3.28 -20.60 6.19
C GLU A 43 -2.17 -20.76 7.24
N THR A 44 -0.93 -21.02 6.82
CA THR A 44 0.22 -21.13 7.74
C THR A 44 0.58 -19.77 8.34
N LEU A 45 0.40 -18.69 7.57
CA LEU A 45 0.74 -17.33 7.96
C LEU A 45 -0.41 -16.59 8.66
N TRP A 46 -1.61 -17.17 8.68
CA TRP A 46 -2.84 -16.53 9.16
C TRP A 46 -2.71 -15.89 10.55
N GLN A 47 -2.06 -16.59 11.48
CA GLN A 47 -1.90 -16.11 12.87
C GLN A 47 -0.99 -14.89 13.01
N GLU A 48 -0.16 -14.62 12.00
CA GLU A 48 0.76 -13.49 12.01
C GLU A 48 0.21 -12.27 11.25
N MET A 49 -0.88 -12.46 10.49
CA MET A 49 -1.49 -11.42 9.67
C MET A 49 -2.43 -10.55 10.52
N HIS A 50 -2.38 -9.24 10.28
CA HIS A 50 -3.21 -8.26 10.96
C HIS A 50 -3.94 -7.37 9.95
N GLU A 51 -5.12 -6.88 10.33
CA GLU A 51 -5.79 -5.81 9.57
C GLU A 51 -4.88 -4.57 9.51
N GLY A 52 -4.74 -3.98 8.33
CA GLY A 52 -3.82 -2.88 8.05
C GLY A 52 -2.44 -3.30 7.54
N ASP A 53 -2.10 -4.58 7.58
CA ASP A 53 -0.82 -5.06 7.02
C ASP A 53 -0.71 -4.71 5.54
N ARG A 54 0.47 -4.17 5.17
CA ARG A 54 0.77 -3.82 3.77
C ARG A 54 0.97 -5.06 2.92
N LEU A 55 0.46 -5.00 1.71
CA LEU A 55 0.56 -6.04 0.70
C LEU A 55 1.35 -5.50 -0.49
N LEU A 56 2.17 -6.37 -1.09
CA LEU A 56 2.82 -6.06 -2.35
C LEU A 56 1.96 -6.58 -3.49
N LEU A 57 1.70 -5.73 -4.47
CA LEU A 57 1.08 -6.10 -5.73
C LEU A 57 2.16 -6.31 -6.78
N VAL A 58 2.17 -7.48 -7.41
CA VAL A 58 3.14 -7.85 -8.45
C VAL A 58 2.39 -8.12 -9.74
N ARG A 59 2.75 -7.39 -10.78
CA ARG A 59 2.17 -7.55 -12.10
C ARG A 59 2.72 -8.81 -12.77
N GLU A 60 1.83 -9.67 -13.30
CA GLU A 60 2.19 -10.87 -14.09
C GLU A 60 1.53 -10.79 -15.49
N ALA A 61 2.06 -9.96 -16.38
CA ALA A 61 1.47 -9.72 -17.70
C ALA A 61 1.55 -10.93 -18.65
N ASP A 62 2.50 -11.82 -18.40
CA ASP A 62 2.75 -13.06 -19.14
C ASP A 62 2.04 -14.28 -18.53
N ASN A 63 1.17 -14.07 -17.53
CA ASN A 63 0.43 -15.15 -16.90
C ASN A 63 -0.46 -15.86 -17.95
N PRO A 64 -0.31 -17.18 -18.16
CA PRO A 64 -0.97 -17.91 -19.26
C PRO A 64 -2.49 -18.02 -19.09
N HIS A 65 -3.02 -17.77 -17.89
CA HIS A 65 -4.44 -17.90 -17.60
C HIS A 65 -5.19 -16.57 -17.66
N ASP A 66 -4.51 -15.47 -17.35
CA ASP A 66 -5.08 -14.13 -17.30
C ASP A 66 -4.00 -13.07 -17.51
N ALA A 67 -4.02 -12.40 -18.67
CA ALA A 67 -3.07 -11.34 -18.97
C ALA A 67 -3.16 -10.16 -18.00
N ASN A 68 -4.27 -9.97 -17.27
CA ASN A 68 -4.42 -8.92 -16.25
C ASN A 68 -4.03 -9.39 -14.84
N ALA A 69 -3.37 -10.54 -14.69
CA ALA A 69 -3.04 -11.08 -13.38
C ALA A 69 -2.19 -10.10 -12.55
N VAL A 70 -2.66 -9.85 -11.34
CA VAL A 70 -1.95 -9.12 -10.30
C VAL A 70 -1.85 -10.03 -9.09
N ARG A 71 -0.63 -10.51 -8.83
CA ARG A 71 -0.31 -11.36 -7.70
C ARG A 71 -0.19 -10.52 -6.44
N VAL A 72 -0.70 -11.04 -5.34
CA VAL A 72 -0.67 -10.40 -4.03
C VAL A 72 0.29 -11.15 -3.13
N GLU A 73 1.23 -10.43 -2.54
CA GLU A 73 2.18 -10.95 -1.56
C GLU A 73 2.08 -10.24 -0.21
N TRP A 74 2.47 -10.96 0.84
CA TRP A 74 2.73 -10.40 2.16
C TRP A 74 4.09 -10.91 2.64
N ARG A 75 4.98 -9.99 3.03
CA ARG A 75 6.35 -10.29 3.49
C ARG A 75 7.12 -11.24 2.54
N GLY A 76 7.01 -11.01 1.22
CA GLY A 76 7.67 -11.83 0.20
C GLY A 76 7.03 -13.19 -0.06
N ARG A 77 5.86 -13.47 0.55
CA ARG A 77 5.13 -14.74 0.40
C ARG A 77 3.88 -14.49 -0.42
N LYS A 78 3.71 -15.26 -1.50
CA LYS A 78 2.48 -15.26 -2.30
C LYS A 78 1.29 -15.65 -1.43
N LEU A 79 0.31 -14.75 -1.34
CA LEU A 79 -0.97 -15.03 -0.71
C LEU A 79 -2.03 -15.41 -1.74
N GLY A 80 -1.98 -14.84 -2.94
CA GLY A 80 -3.02 -15.07 -3.95
C GLY A 80 -2.96 -14.07 -5.08
N TYR A 81 -4.13 -13.72 -5.60
CA TYR A 81 -4.31 -12.79 -6.71
C TYR A 81 -5.48 -11.83 -6.44
N LEU A 82 -5.50 -10.69 -7.12
CA LEU A 82 -6.72 -9.92 -7.28
C LEU A 82 -7.76 -10.76 -8.05
N PRO A 83 -9.06 -10.69 -7.69
CA PRO A 83 -10.10 -11.39 -8.45
C PRO A 83 -10.11 -10.97 -9.92
N ARG A 84 -10.23 -11.95 -10.83
CA ARG A 84 -10.25 -11.71 -12.28
C ARG A 84 -11.33 -10.73 -12.75
N ALA A 85 -12.45 -10.66 -12.03
CA ALA A 85 -13.53 -9.74 -12.36
C ALA A 85 -13.18 -8.26 -12.08
N GLU A 86 -12.17 -8.00 -11.25
CA GLU A 86 -11.86 -6.68 -10.71
C GLU A 86 -10.42 -6.22 -11.02
N ASN A 87 -9.54 -7.13 -11.43
CA ASN A 87 -8.11 -6.86 -11.59
C ASN A 87 -7.76 -5.92 -12.76
N ARG A 88 -8.62 -5.76 -13.77
CA ARG A 88 -8.29 -5.04 -15.01
C ARG A 88 -7.90 -3.58 -14.77
N GLY A 89 -8.60 -2.89 -13.88
CA GLY A 89 -8.32 -1.48 -13.57
C GLY A 89 -6.95 -1.32 -12.89
N VAL A 90 -6.69 -2.15 -11.88
CA VAL A 90 -5.41 -2.14 -11.17
C VAL A 90 -4.25 -2.56 -12.09
N ALA A 91 -4.45 -3.57 -12.93
CA ALA A 91 -3.44 -3.99 -13.90
C ALA A 91 -3.09 -2.86 -14.88
N ALA A 92 -4.09 -2.15 -15.40
CA ALA A 92 -3.87 -1.01 -16.29
C ALA A 92 -3.12 0.14 -15.60
N ALA A 93 -3.47 0.46 -14.36
CA ALA A 93 -2.77 1.47 -13.56
C ALA A 93 -1.29 1.11 -13.37
N MET A 94 -1.01 -0.16 -13.00
CA MET A 94 0.36 -0.67 -12.87
C MET A 94 1.13 -0.64 -14.20
N ASP A 95 0.49 -1.06 -15.29
CA ASP A 95 1.09 -1.06 -16.63
C ASP A 95 1.37 0.38 -17.13
N GLY A 96 0.58 1.36 -16.67
CA GLY A 96 0.78 2.80 -16.88
C GLY A 96 1.83 3.45 -15.97
N GLY A 97 2.37 2.72 -14.99
CA GLY A 97 3.34 3.22 -14.03
C GLY A 97 2.75 4.02 -12.87
N GLU A 98 1.42 3.96 -12.66
CA GLU A 98 0.79 4.59 -11.49
C GLU A 98 1.20 3.87 -10.20
N PRO A 99 1.52 4.60 -9.12
CA PRO A 99 1.87 3.99 -7.85
C PRO A 99 0.60 3.40 -7.20
N VAL A 100 0.60 2.09 -7.03
CA VAL A 100 -0.46 1.35 -6.34
C VAL A 100 0.01 0.88 -4.96
N ASP A 101 -0.86 0.98 -3.97
CA ASP A 101 -0.64 0.45 -2.61
C ASP A 101 -1.79 -0.51 -2.26
N ALA A 102 -1.53 -1.48 -1.40
CA ALA A 102 -2.55 -2.42 -0.96
C ALA A 102 -2.37 -2.80 0.51
N ARG A 103 -3.49 -3.14 1.16
CA ARG A 103 -3.47 -3.61 2.54
C ARG A 103 -4.54 -4.65 2.81
N ILE A 104 -4.35 -5.41 3.88
CA ILE A 104 -5.42 -6.23 4.45
C ILE A 104 -6.46 -5.31 5.08
N ALA A 105 -7.66 -5.29 4.54
CA ALA A 105 -8.75 -4.49 5.06
C ALA A 105 -9.49 -5.20 6.20
N LYS A 106 -9.73 -6.51 6.05
CA LYS A 106 -10.37 -7.35 7.07
C LYS A 106 -9.85 -8.78 7.06
N LEU A 107 -9.73 -9.34 8.25
CA LEU A 107 -9.49 -10.77 8.48
C LEU A 107 -10.71 -11.35 9.20
N ARG A 108 -11.33 -12.37 8.62
CA ARG A 108 -12.55 -12.98 9.16
C ARG A 108 -12.38 -14.49 9.25
N GLN A 109 -12.76 -15.06 10.39
CA GLN A 109 -13.01 -16.49 10.47
C GLN A 109 -14.31 -16.77 9.73
N HIS A 110 -14.22 -17.41 8.57
CA HIS A 110 -15.38 -17.72 7.74
C HIS A 110 -15.28 -19.13 7.17
N ARG A 111 -16.42 -19.84 7.06
CA ARG A 111 -16.46 -21.21 6.51
C ARG A 111 -16.02 -21.23 5.04
N ASN A 112 -16.47 -20.25 4.27
CA ASN A 112 -15.96 -20.02 2.93
C ASN A 112 -14.57 -19.35 3.00
N PRO A 113 -13.49 -20.04 2.61
CA PRO A 113 -12.12 -19.53 2.72
C PRO A 113 -11.85 -18.30 1.84
N TRP A 114 -12.62 -18.12 0.76
CA TRP A 114 -12.51 -16.98 -0.15
C TRP A 114 -12.94 -15.67 0.50
N GLN A 115 -13.70 -15.71 1.60
CA GLN A 115 -14.20 -14.53 2.31
C GLN A 115 -13.39 -14.21 3.57
N ARG A 116 -12.31 -14.95 3.83
CA ARG A 116 -11.50 -14.79 5.04
C ARG A 116 -10.60 -13.57 4.98
N VAL A 117 -10.09 -13.21 3.80
CA VAL A 117 -9.21 -12.05 3.61
C VAL A 117 -9.87 -11.07 2.65
N LEU A 118 -10.19 -9.89 3.16
CA LEU A 118 -10.58 -8.74 2.35
C LEU A 118 -9.36 -7.82 2.22
N ILE A 119 -9.09 -7.37 1.00
CA ILE A 119 -8.02 -6.43 0.71
C ILE A 119 -8.57 -5.14 0.14
N GLU A 120 -7.84 -4.06 0.33
CA GLU A 120 -8.08 -2.78 -0.31
C GLU A 120 -6.87 -2.42 -1.17
N VAL A 121 -7.13 -1.91 -2.37
CA VAL A 121 -6.12 -1.38 -3.28
C VAL A 121 -6.37 0.11 -3.48
N PHE A 122 -5.28 0.88 -3.48
CA PHE A 122 -5.28 2.32 -3.61
C PHE A 122 -4.38 2.73 -4.77
N VAL A 123 -4.74 3.81 -5.46
CA VAL A 123 -3.81 4.61 -6.26
C VAL A 123 -3.34 5.78 -5.41
N VAL A 124 -2.04 6.06 -5.43
CA VAL A 124 -1.40 7.16 -4.71
C VAL A 124 -1.19 8.32 -5.68
N LEU A 125 -1.53 9.55 -5.28
CA LEU A 125 -1.38 10.77 -6.09
C LEU A 125 -0.25 11.67 -5.58
#